data_AF-A0A957QX40-F1
#
_entry.id   AF-A0A957QX40-F1
#
_cell.length_a   1.000
_cell.length_b   1.000
_cell.length_c   1.000
_cell.angle_alpha   90.00
_cell.angle_beta   90.00
_cell.angle_gamma   90.00
#
_symmetry.space_group_name_H-M   'P 1'
#
loop_
_entity.id
_entity.type
_entity.pdbx_description
1 polymer ?
#
loop_
_entity_poly.entity_id
_entity_poly.type
_entity_poly.pdbx_seq_one_letter_code
_entity_poly.pdbx_strand_id
1 'polypeptide(L)'
;NLSAVTPDFMYGPPELKPVNAGQGGWYGWTPSFTDYRDDKVTLFATWLPSGTYEYTFQVRASLPGEFRVLPVHGEMMYFPEVWGRSGGELFTVNK
;
A
#
# COMPACT_ATOMS: atom_id res chain seq x y z
N ASN A 1 -31.89 0.28 -0.30
CA ASN A 1 -31.41 -0.85 -1.12
C ASN A 1 -30.36 -0.29 -2.07
N LEU A 2 -29.15 0.00 -1.54
CA LEU A 2 -27.92 0.47 -2.20
C LEU A 2 -26.99 0.96 -1.04
N SER A 3 -26.40 0.05 -0.27
CA SER A 3 -25.35 0.39 0.70
C SER A 3 -24.01 0.11 0.04
N ALA A 4 -23.20 1.15 -0.10
CA ALA A 4 -21.90 1.14 -0.75
C ALA A 4 -21.08 -0.11 -0.39
N VAL A 5 -20.78 -0.92 -1.40
CA VAL A 5 -19.73 -1.94 -1.29
C VAL A 5 -18.44 -1.16 -1.15
N THR A 6 -17.95 -1.01 0.08
CA THR A 6 -16.60 -0.52 0.32
C THR A 6 -15.61 -1.49 -0.34
N PRO A 7 -14.57 -1.01 -1.04
CA PRO A 7 -13.56 -1.86 -1.69
C PRO A 7 -12.92 -2.89 -0.73
N ASP A 8 -12.97 -2.60 0.57
CA ASP A 8 -12.49 -3.41 1.70
C ASP A 8 -13.02 -4.87 1.66
N PHE A 9 -14.22 -5.11 1.14
CA PHE A 9 -14.81 -6.45 1.07
C PHE A 9 -14.36 -7.30 -0.12
N MET A 10 -13.83 -6.71 -1.20
CA MET A 10 -13.46 -7.46 -2.42
C MET A 10 -11.96 -7.77 -2.51
N TYR A 11 -11.10 -6.95 -1.90
CA TYR A 11 -9.64 -7.12 -1.92
C TYR A 11 -9.06 -7.57 -0.58
N GLY A 12 -9.92 -7.70 0.44
CA GLY A 12 -9.52 -7.91 1.82
C GLY A 12 -8.85 -6.66 2.40
N PRO A 13 -8.81 -6.53 3.74
CA PRO A 13 -7.95 -5.52 4.34
C PRO A 13 -6.51 -5.86 3.93
N PRO A 14 -5.74 -4.86 3.50
CA PRO A 14 -4.36 -5.03 3.11
C PRO A 14 -3.57 -5.51 4.33
N GLU A 15 -2.72 -6.48 4.09
CA GLU A 15 -2.00 -7.15 5.15
C GLU A 15 -0.64 -6.49 5.31
N LEU A 16 -0.38 -5.97 6.51
CA LEU A 16 0.92 -5.44 6.90
C LEU A 16 1.71 -6.53 7.59
N LYS A 17 2.82 -6.94 6.98
CA LYS A 17 3.66 -8.01 7.49
C LYS A 17 5.09 -7.55 7.78
N PRO A 18 5.72 -8.12 8.82
CA PRO A 18 7.13 -7.94 9.06
C PRO A 18 7.98 -8.67 8.05
N VAL A 19 8.83 -7.92 7.35
CA VAL A 19 9.97 -8.50 6.61
C VAL A 19 10.98 -9.10 7.59
N ASN A 20 11.17 -8.48 8.76
CA ASN A 20 12.04 -8.98 9.83
C ASN A 20 11.41 -8.76 11.21
N ALA A 21 10.72 -9.78 11.73
CA ALA A 21 10.02 -9.73 13.01
C ALA A 21 10.94 -9.66 14.26
N GLY A 22 12.25 -9.85 14.08
CA GLY A 22 13.22 -9.94 15.18
C GLY A 22 13.83 -8.61 15.67
N GLN A 23 13.55 -7.48 15.01
CA GLN A 23 14.08 -6.18 15.39
C GLN A 23 12.96 -5.19 15.75
N GLY A 24 12.69 -5.09 17.05
CA GLY A 24 12.28 -3.88 17.76
C GLY A 24 10.97 -3.18 17.37
N GLY A 25 10.00 -3.17 18.30
CA GLY A 25 9.14 -2.01 18.56
C GLY A 25 7.84 -1.87 17.77
N TRP A 26 7.55 -2.74 16.80
CA TRP A 26 6.40 -2.55 15.92
C TRP A 26 5.46 -3.75 15.80
N TYR A 27 5.68 -4.84 16.54
CA TYR A 27 4.85 -6.05 16.52
C TYR A 27 3.41 -5.73 16.98
N GLY A 28 2.56 -5.27 16.06
CA GLY A 28 1.21 -4.73 16.34
C GLY A 28 0.99 -3.27 15.95
N TRP A 29 1.95 -2.61 15.30
CA TRP A 29 1.75 -1.28 14.72
C TRP A 29 0.83 -1.35 13.50
N THR A 30 -0.15 -0.45 13.44
CA THR A 30 -1.06 -0.29 12.31
C THR A 30 -1.03 1.16 11.80
N PRO A 31 -1.29 1.39 10.50
CA PRO A 31 -1.42 2.72 9.95
C PRO A 31 -2.56 3.45 10.64
N SER A 32 -2.42 4.77 10.77
CA SER A 32 -3.45 5.61 11.37
C SER A 32 -4.65 5.78 10.43
N PHE A 33 -4.40 5.77 9.12
CA PHE A 33 -5.45 5.86 8.11
C PHE A 33 -4.99 5.21 6.80
N THR A 34 -5.92 4.54 6.12
CA THR A 34 -5.70 3.96 4.79
C THR A 34 -6.79 4.48 3.87
N ASP A 35 -6.39 5.13 2.78
CA ASP A 35 -7.28 5.62 1.73
C ASP A 35 -7.22 4.67 0.53
N TYR A 36 -8.34 4.01 0.23
CA TYR A 36 -8.49 3.15 -0.94
C TYR A 36 -9.15 3.93 -2.06
N ARG A 37 -8.44 4.02 -3.18
CA ARG A 37 -8.98 4.57 -4.43
C ARG A 37 -8.86 3.53 -5.52
N ASP A 38 -9.57 3.78 -6.62
CA ASP A 38 -9.56 2.90 -7.79
C ASP A 38 -8.18 2.87 -8.49
N ASP A 39 -7.41 3.97 -8.38
CA ASP A 39 -6.09 4.14 -9.02
C ASP A 39 -4.90 3.91 -8.08
N LYS A 40 -5.10 4.05 -6.76
CA LYS A 40 -4.03 3.93 -5.76
C LYS A 40 -4.54 3.60 -4.36
N VAL A 41 -3.65 3.06 -3.54
CA VAL A 41 -3.85 2.92 -2.10
C VAL A 41 -2.82 3.78 -1.38
N THR A 42 -3.28 4.63 -0.45
CA THR A 42 -2.41 5.54 0.30
C THR A 42 -2.46 5.20 1.78
N LEU A 43 -1.28 5.10 2.41
CA LEU A 43 -1.11 4.79 3.82
C LEU A 43 -0.63 6.02 4.57
N PHE A 44 -1.26 6.30 5.70
CA PHE A 44 -0.87 7.39 6.59
C PHE A 44 -0.46 6.85 7.95
N ALA A 45 0.66 7.36 8.44
CA ALA A 45 1.26 7.00 9.71
C ALA A 45 1.54 8.27 10.52
N THR A 46 0.86 8.45 11.66
CA THR A 46 1.17 9.55 12.59
C THR A 46 2.54 9.35 13.24
N TRP A 47 2.90 8.09 13.48
CA TRP A 47 4.19 7.68 14.01
C TRP A 47 4.61 6.39 13.34
N LEU A 48 5.80 6.34 12.77
CA LEU A 48 6.36 5.14 12.15
C LEU A 48 7.60 4.71 12.94
N PRO A 49 7.54 3.61 13.71
CA PRO A 49 8.73 3.03 14.33
C PRO A 49 9.82 2.74 13.30
N SER A 50 11.07 2.67 13.76
CA SER A 50 12.17 2.22 12.89
C SER A 50 11.93 0.76 12.50
N GLY A 51 11.91 0.46 11.20
CA GLY A 51 11.69 -0.90 10.72
C GLY A 51 11.52 -0.97 9.21
N THR A 52 11.35 -2.19 8.72
CA THR A 52 10.99 -2.48 7.33
C THR A 52 9.57 -3.03 7.30
N TYR A 53 8.71 -2.40 6.53
CA TYR A 53 7.28 -2.70 6.43
C TYR A 53 6.99 -3.32 5.07
N GLU A 54 6.35 -4.48 5.05
CA GLU A 54 5.77 -5.05 3.84
C GLU A 54 4.27 -4.82 3.85
N TYR A 55 3.76 -4.27 2.75
CA TYR A 55 2.35 -4.03 2.57
C TYR A 55 1.85 -4.81 1.36
N THR A 56 0.98 -5.77 1.61
CA THR A 56 0.35 -6.57 0.56
C THR A 56 -1.08 -6.12 0.38
N PHE A 57 -1.44 -5.74 -0.85
CA PHE A 57 -2.80 -5.43 -1.24
C PHE A 57 -3.15 -6.23 -2.49
N GLN A 58 -4.41 -6.60 -2.62
CA GLN A 58 -4.90 -7.32 -3.79
C GLN A 58 -5.45 -6.34 -4.81
N VAL A 59 -5.22 -6.63 -6.10
CA VAL A 59 -5.78 -5.90 -7.23
C VAL A 59 -6.35 -6.88 -8.24
N ARG A 60 -7.44 -6.50 -8.92
CA ARG A 60 -8.03 -7.31 -10.00
C ARG A 60 -7.72 -6.63 -11.32
N ALA A 61 -6.89 -7.28 -12.13
CA ALA A 61 -6.71 -6.91 -13.52
C ALA A 61 -7.90 -7.43 -14.35
N SER A 62 -8.78 -6.53 -14.81
CA SER A 62 -9.96 -6.88 -15.61
C SER A 62 -9.72 -6.85 -17.12
N LEU A 63 -8.67 -6.15 -17.56
CA LEU A 63 -8.38 -5.88 -18.97
C LEU A 63 -7.00 -6.46 -19.33
N PRO A 64 -6.89 -7.31 -20.37
CA PRO A 64 -5.61 -7.80 -20.85
C PRO A 64 -4.84 -6.67 -21.55
N GLY A 65 -3.53 -6.59 -21.33
CA GLY A 65 -2.68 -5.53 -21.86
C GLY A 65 -1.38 -5.34 -21.09
N GLU A 66 -0.56 -4.38 -21.54
CA GLU A 66 0.65 -3.93 -20.84
C GLU A 66 0.36 -2.64 -20.08
N PHE A 67 0.64 -2.65 -18.78
CA PHE A 67 0.40 -1.54 -17.87
C PHE A 67 1.71 -1.06 -17.25
N ARG A 68 1.83 0.27 -17.09
CA ARG A 68 2.95 0.88 -16.37
C ARG A 68 2.57 1.03 -14.91
N VAL A 69 3.26 0.30 -14.04
CA VAL A 69 3.14 0.43 -12.59
C VAL A 69 3.92 1.67 -12.17
N LEU A 70 3.20 2.64 -11.62
CA LEU A 70 3.81 3.84 -11.06
C LEU A 70 4.71 3.46 -9.88
N PRO A 71 5.89 4.08 -9.73
CA PRO A 71 6.71 3.89 -8.55
C PRO A 71 5.92 4.19 -7.27
N VAL A 72 6.11 3.36 -6.26
CA VAL A 72 5.65 3.66 -4.90
C VAL A 72 6.40 4.89 -4.43
N HIS A 73 5.66 5.85 -3.87
CA HIS A 73 6.21 7.07 -3.31
C HIS A 73 5.87 7.15 -1.83
N GLY A 74 6.85 7.53 -1.01
CA GLY A 74 6.67 7.80 0.40
C GLY A 74 7.37 9.08 0.79
N GLU A 75 6.71 9.91 1.58
CA GLU A 75 7.23 11.18 2.08
C GLU A 75 6.71 11.43 3.50
N MET A 76 7.45 12.25 4.26
CA MET A 76 6.93 12.79 5.51
C MET A 76 6.15 14.08 5.23
N MET A 77 4.86 14.11 5.59
CA MET A 77 3.97 15.24 5.32
C MET A 77 4.50 16.61 5.82
N TYR A 78 5.27 16.61 6.92
CA TYR A 78 5.80 17.82 7.55
C TYR A 78 7.31 18.01 7.37
N PHE A 79 8.00 17.04 6.76
CA PHE A 79 9.43 17.08 6.47
C PHE A 79 9.65 16.60 5.02
N PRO A 80 9.25 17.41 4.02
CA PRO A 80 9.24 17.00 2.61
C PRO A 80 10.64 16.68 2.05
N GLU A 81 11.70 17.10 2.73
CA GLU A 81 13.08 16.70 2.45
C GLU A 81 13.33 15.20 2.69
N VAL A 82 12.51 14.55 3.52
CA VAL A 82 12.56 13.11 3.79
C VAL A 82 11.54 12.40 2.92
N TRP A 83 12.00 11.96 1.75
CA TRP A 83 11.19 11.22 0.80
C TRP A 83 11.98 10.09 0.13
N GLY A 84 11.24 9.14 -0.42
CA GLY A 84 11.77 8.03 -1.20
C GLY A 84 10.79 7.59 -2.28
N ARG A 85 11.31 6.86 -3.27
CA ARG A 85 10.48 6.19 -4.28
C ARG A 85 11.07 4.85 -4.66
N SER A 86 10.22 3.89 -5.03
CA SER A 86 10.66 2.62 -5.60
C SER A 86 11.05 2.76 -7.08
N GLY A 87 11.46 1.65 -7.69
CA GLY A 87 11.41 1.53 -9.15
C GLY A 87 9.96 1.47 -9.64
N GLY A 88 9.74 1.90 -10.88
CA GLY A 88 8.52 1.55 -11.62
C GLY A 88 8.69 0.21 -12.32
N GLU A 89 7.59 -0.39 -12.76
CA GLU A 89 7.58 -1.72 -13.38
C GLU A 89 6.62 -1.77 -14.58
N LEU A 90 6.90 -2.65 -15.54
CA LEU A 90 5.94 -3.01 -16.58
C LEU A 90 5.21 -4.28 -16.15
N PHE A 91 3.88 -4.19 -16.07
CA PHE A 91 3.02 -5.30 -15.67
C PHE A 91 2.17 -5.75 -16.85
N THR A 92 2.34 -7.00 -17.27
CA THR A 92 1.59 -7.58 -18.38
C THR A 92 0.48 -8.49 -17.87
N VAL A 93 -0.75 -8.19 -18.28
CA VAL A 93 -1.94 -8.99 -17.96
C VAL A 93 -2.25 -9.88 -19.15
N ASN A 94 -2.08 -11.19 -18.96
CA ASN A 94 -2.45 -12.21 -19.93
C ASN A 94 -3.92 -12.63 -19.76
N LYS A 95 -4.49 -13.19 -20.83
CA LYS A 95 -5.88 -13.70 -20.85
C LYS A 95 -5.98 -15.11 -20.29
#